data_AF-A0AAE9M9U3-F1
#
_entry.id   AF-A0AAE9M9U3-F1
#
_cell.length_a   1.000
_cell.length_b   1.000
_cell.length_c   1.000
_cell.angle_alpha   90.00
_cell.angle_beta   90.00
_cell.angle_gamma   90.00
#
_symmetry.space_group_name_H-M   'P 1'
#
loop_
_entity.id
_entity.type
_entity.pdbx_description
1 polymer ?
#
loop_
_entity_poly.entity_id
_entity_poly.type
_entity_poly.pdbx_seq_one_letter_code
_entity_poly.pdbx_strand_id
1 'polypeptide(L)'
;MILFCTLISGCATNPEKLQTPVELTCIFLKEPLSTTGLYGPLNVEWTTRLERGPYWSEKIDEKGTFFRGAPGSISIRSPDYPSIPGQPAATDGGFYLPKDPKEPVKIYRYFTTKAVPVEVPSDNVTCNTLAYTKESASHKVSLVSFATAGAVGGATGAIIGKNFSSGNMSYGQAAGAGAAGGAIGGLIVAAIINAEVGKIIGGLPIKESSFMEKLRELGAKREPLKQISLLPASSP
;
A
#
# COMPACT_ATOMS: atom_id res chain seq x y z
N MET A 1 43.83 -3.81 -1.73
CA MET A 1 42.75 -3.40 -2.65
C MET A 1 41.45 -3.97 -2.10
N ILE A 2 40.73 -3.18 -1.30
CA ILE A 2 39.53 -3.61 -0.58
C ILE A 2 38.38 -3.56 -1.59
N LEU A 3 37.87 -4.74 -1.96
CA LEU A 3 36.72 -4.91 -2.84
C LEU A 3 35.46 -4.50 -2.06
N PHE A 4 35.03 -3.26 -2.25
CA PHE A 4 33.73 -2.75 -1.81
C PHE A 4 32.64 -3.47 -2.63
N CYS A 5 32.17 -4.62 -2.16
CA CYS A 5 30.91 -5.20 -2.63
C CYS A 5 29.76 -4.38 -2.03
N THR A 6 29.40 -3.28 -2.69
CA THR A 6 28.12 -2.60 -2.51
C THR A 6 26.99 -3.53 -2.98
N LEU A 7 26.57 -4.43 -2.11
CA LEU A 7 25.30 -5.13 -2.25
C LEU A 7 24.21 -4.10 -1.99
N ILE A 8 23.66 -3.53 -3.07
CA ILE A 8 22.41 -2.77 -3.03
C ILE A 8 21.27 -3.78 -2.82
N SER A 9 21.16 -4.31 -1.61
CA SER A 9 19.91 -4.90 -1.14
C SER A 9 18.94 -3.75 -0.99
N GLY A 10 18.03 -3.58 -1.97
CA GLY A 10 16.85 -2.74 -1.76
C GLY A 10 16.16 -3.23 -0.49
N CYS A 11 16.22 -2.44 0.58
CA CYS A 11 15.78 -2.88 1.90
C CYS A 11 14.29 -3.24 1.85
N ALA A 12 13.99 -4.53 1.75
CA ALA A 12 12.67 -5.06 2.00
C ALA A 12 12.40 -4.93 3.49
N THR A 13 11.41 -4.12 3.86
CA THR A 13 11.06 -3.86 5.25
C THR A 13 9.95 -4.82 5.68
N ASN A 14 10.14 -5.53 6.79
CA ASN A 14 9.05 -6.31 7.37
C ASN A 14 8.03 -5.33 7.99
N PRO A 15 6.77 -5.27 7.50
CA PRO A 15 5.75 -4.34 7.99
C PRO A 15 5.38 -4.56 9.47
N GLU A 16 5.62 -5.74 10.02
CA GLU A 16 5.39 -6.04 11.45
C GLU A 16 6.37 -5.31 12.37
N LYS A 17 7.55 -4.97 11.85
CA LYS A 17 8.56 -4.19 12.59
C LYS A 17 8.25 -2.69 12.59
N LEU A 18 7.30 -2.25 11.77
CA LEU A 18 6.88 -0.86 11.71
C LEU A 18 5.73 -0.60 12.67
N GLN A 19 5.78 0.55 13.32
CA GLN A 19 4.74 0.96 14.24
C GLN A 19 3.48 1.36 13.48
N THR A 20 2.33 1.03 14.06
CA THR A 20 1.07 1.65 13.65
C THR A 20 0.98 3.03 14.27
N PRO A 21 0.60 4.09 13.51
CA PRO A 21 0.42 5.43 14.06
C PRO A 21 -0.54 5.44 15.27
N VAL A 22 -0.26 6.30 16.25
CA VAL A 22 -1.15 6.51 17.41
C VAL A 22 -2.50 7.05 16.94
N GLU A 23 -2.47 8.02 16.04
CA GLU A 23 -3.64 8.55 15.34
C GLU A 23 -3.53 8.23 13.85
N LEU A 24 -4.54 7.56 13.31
CA LEU A 24 -4.61 7.33 11.88
C LEU A 24 -5.10 8.59 11.16
N THR A 25 -4.48 8.88 10.03
CA THR A 25 -4.83 9.98 9.12
C THR A 25 -5.14 9.43 7.74
N CYS A 26 -5.82 10.23 6.92
CA CYS A 26 -6.23 9.87 5.58
C CYS A 26 -5.96 11.01 4.59
N ILE A 27 -5.55 10.62 3.39
CA ILE A 27 -5.38 11.49 2.23
C ILE A 27 -6.32 11.00 1.14
N PHE A 28 -7.20 11.86 0.65
CA PHE A 28 -8.13 11.49 -0.42
C PHE A 28 -7.57 11.87 -1.79
N LEU A 29 -7.35 10.89 -2.66
CA LEU A 29 -7.08 11.12 -4.07
C LEU A 29 -8.42 11.17 -4.82
N LYS A 30 -8.88 12.37 -5.17
CA LYS A 30 -10.12 12.57 -5.94
C LYS A 30 -10.04 11.92 -7.33
N GLU A 31 -8.87 12.03 -7.94
CA GLU A 31 -8.56 11.48 -9.25
C GLU A 31 -7.31 10.61 -9.14
N PRO A 32 -7.16 9.61 -10.02
CA PRO A 32 -5.94 8.81 -10.06
C PRO A 32 -4.74 9.71 -10.38
N LEU A 33 -3.61 9.50 -9.72
CA LEU A 33 -2.36 10.19 -10.00
C LEU A 33 -1.42 9.25 -10.75
N SER A 34 -0.76 9.75 -11.78
CA SER A 34 0.23 8.96 -12.55
C SER A 34 1.52 9.74 -12.72
N THR A 35 2.64 9.03 -12.77
CA THR A 35 3.95 9.54 -13.14
C THR A 35 4.62 8.57 -14.09
N THR A 36 5.31 9.10 -15.08
CA THR A 36 6.02 8.36 -16.11
C THR A 36 7.51 8.64 -16.01
N GLY A 37 8.33 7.61 -16.28
CA GLY A 37 9.77 7.79 -16.38
C GLY A 37 10.40 6.69 -17.23
N LEU A 38 11.63 6.95 -17.68
CA LEU A 38 12.44 5.96 -18.39
C LEU A 38 13.30 5.20 -17.38
N TYR A 39 13.25 3.87 -17.33
CA TYR A 39 13.97 3.08 -16.33
C TYR A 39 14.78 1.93 -16.94
N GLY A 40 15.80 1.52 -16.20
CA GLY A 40 16.69 0.43 -16.58
C GLY A 40 17.68 0.78 -17.70
N PRO A 41 18.56 -0.16 -18.08
CA PRO A 41 19.60 0.08 -19.08
C PRO A 41 19.06 0.32 -20.49
N LEU A 42 17.83 -0.14 -20.76
CA LEU A 42 17.14 0.06 -22.05
C LEU A 42 16.26 1.31 -22.09
N ASN A 43 16.25 2.13 -21.02
CA ASN A 43 15.41 3.34 -20.92
C ASN A 43 13.94 3.09 -21.27
N VAL A 44 13.37 1.98 -20.80
CA VAL A 44 11.97 1.64 -21.08
C VAL A 44 11.07 2.60 -20.31
N GLU A 45 10.06 3.14 -21.00
CA GLU A 45 9.05 3.98 -20.37
C GLU A 45 8.13 3.15 -19.48
N TRP A 46 8.02 3.55 -18.21
CA TRP A 46 7.09 2.99 -17.26
C TRP A 46 6.27 4.09 -16.60
N THR A 47 4.96 3.90 -16.59
CA THR A 47 4.00 4.71 -15.86
C THR A 47 3.62 4.00 -14.57
N THR A 48 3.86 4.66 -13.43
CA THR A 48 3.30 4.27 -12.14
C THR A 48 2.02 5.07 -11.92
N ARG A 49 0.95 4.38 -11.55
CA ARG A 49 -0.36 4.97 -11.27
C ARG A 49 -0.85 4.59 -9.88
N LEU A 50 -1.21 5.62 -9.12
CA LEU A 50 -1.97 5.56 -7.88
C LEU A 50 -3.45 5.69 -8.24
N GLU A 51 -4.26 4.67 -7.91
CA GLU A 51 -5.71 4.76 -8.12
C GLU A 51 -6.36 5.79 -7.18
N ARG A 52 -7.52 6.31 -7.61
CA ARG A 52 -8.33 7.22 -6.79
C ARG A 52 -8.85 6.54 -5.53
N GLY A 53 -9.17 7.34 -4.52
CA GLY A 53 -9.74 6.88 -3.25
C GLY A 53 -8.95 7.33 -2.02
N PRO A 54 -9.36 6.90 -0.82
CA PRO A 54 -8.67 7.21 0.42
C PRO A 54 -7.38 6.39 0.56
N TYR A 55 -6.33 7.07 1.01
CA TYR A 55 -5.07 6.48 1.44
C TYR A 55 -4.87 6.76 2.92
N TRP A 56 -4.79 5.73 3.75
CA TRP A 56 -4.68 5.89 5.21
C TRP A 56 -3.25 5.66 5.70
N SER A 57 -2.86 6.33 6.78
CA SER A 57 -1.58 6.11 7.44
C SER A 57 -1.57 4.74 8.13
N GLU A 58 -1.05 3.73 7.44
CA GLU A 58 -1.02 2.36 7.94
C GLU A 58 0.15 2.14 8.91
N LYS A 59 1.32 2.65 8.54
CA LYS A 59 2.57 2.47 9.27
C LYS A 59 3.33 3.79 9.39
N ILE A 60 4.18 3.89 10.39
CA ILE A 60 5.10 5.02 10.62
C ILE A 60 6.47 4.49 11.04
N ASP A 61 7.51 5.18 10.59
CA ASP A 61 8.86 5.04 11.11
C ASP A 61 9.39 6.39 11.62
N GLU A 62 10.66 6.42 12.00
CA GLU A 62 11.31 7.65 12.50
C GLU A 62 11.32 8.77 11.46
N LYS A 63 11.33 8.43 10.17
CA LYS A 63 11.56 9.35 9.05
C LYS A 63 10.30 9.76 8.31
N GLY A 64 9.16 9.06 8.48
CA GLY A 64 7.98 9.31 7.65
C GLY A 64 6.84 8.33 7.86
N THR A 65 5.80 8.48 7.05
CA THR A 65 4.54 7.76 7.18
C THR A 65 4.21 7.02 5.89
N PHE A 66 3.82 5.75 6.03
CA PHE A 66 3.35 4.92 4.93
C PHE A 66 1.85 5.08 4.79
N PHE A 67 1.43 5.70 3.69
CA PHE A 67 0.04 5.82 3.32
C PHE A 67 -0.32 4.67 2.39
N ARG A 68 -1.30 3.85 2.76
CA ARG A 68 -1.77 2.68 1.99
C ARG A 68 -3.09 3.00 1.32
N GLY A 69 -3.26 2.62 0.06
CA GLY A 69 -4.54 2.68 -0.65
C GLY A 69 -5.31 1.35 -0.59
N ALA A 70 -6.46 1.31 -1.25
CA ALA A 70 -7.24 0.08 -1.43
C ALA A 70 -6.45 -1.05 -2.14
N PRO A 71 -6.95 -2.29 -2.13
CA PRO A 71 -6.29 -3.39 -2.84
C PRO A 71 -6.00 -3.08 -4.31
N GLY A 72 -4.80 -3.38 -4.76
CA GLY A 72 -4.35 -3.09 -6.13
C GLY A 72 -4.25 -1.59 -6.48
N SER A 73 -4.19 -0.70 -5.48
CA SER A 73 -4.13 0.76 -5.69
C SER A 73 -2.89 1.24 -6.45
N ILE A 74 -1.86 0.41 -6.59
CA ILE A 74 -0.66 0.73 -7.38
C ILE A 74 -0.63 -0.13 -8.62
N SER A 75 -0.54 0.51 -9.79
CA SER A 75 -0.26 -0.18 -11.05
C SER A 75 0.98 0.39 -11.73
N ILE A 76 1.74 -0.49 -12.40
CA ILE A 76 2.93 -0.14 -13.16
C ILE A 76 2.79 -0.77 -14.54
N ARG A 77 2.81 0.07 -15.57
CA ARG A 77 2.60 -0.34 -16.97
C ARG A 77 3.54 0.41 -17.91
N SER A 78 3.76 -0.18 -19.07
CA SER A 78 4.46 0.44 -20.19
C SER A 78 3.56 0.36 -21.42
N PRO A 79 3.70 1.25 -22.42
CA PRO A 79 3.02 1.08 -23.71
C PRO A 79 3.29 -0.30 -24.34
N ASP A 80 4.53 -0.80 -24.17
CA ASP A 80 5.01 -2.02 -24.82
C ASP A 80 4.89 -3.28 -23.94
N TYR A 81 4.68 -3.12 -22.64
CA TYR A 81 4.73 -4.22 -21.68
C TYR A 81 3.59 -4.13 -20.63
N PRO A 82 2.90 -5.26 -20.35
CA PRO A 82 1.79 -5.28 -19.41
C PRO A 82 2.24 -5.08 -17.95
N SER A 83 3.48 -5.44 -17.62
CA SER A 83 4.12 -5.22 -16.32
C SER A 83 5.64 -5.38 -16.42
N ILE A 84 6.36 -4.94 -15.38
CA ILE A 84 7.80 -5.20 -15.27
C ILE A 84 8.01 -6.72 -15.17
N PRO A 85 8.97 -7.31 -15.91
CA PRO A 85 9.26 -8.74 -15.81
C PRO A 85 9.46 -9.21 -14.36
N GLY A 86 8.77 -10.30 -13.99
CA GLY A 86 8.79 -10.84 -12.63
C GLY A 86 7.97 -10.04 -11.60
N GLN A 87 7.23 -9.02 -12.02
CA GLN A 87 6.33 -8.25 -11.16
C GLN A 87 4.92 -8.24 -11.73
N PRO A 88 3.89 -8.31 -10.87
CA PRO A 88 2.52 -8.15 -11.32
C PRO A 88 2.20 -6.71 -11.73
N ALA A 89 1.22 -6.55 -12.63
CA ALA A 89 0.79 -5.26 -13.17
C ALA A 89 0.12 -4.35 -12.11
N ALA A 90 -0.48 -4.93 -11.08
CA ALA A 90 -1.11 -4.23 -9.97
C ALA A 90 -0.78 -4.90 -8.63
N THR A 91 -0.53 -4.08 -7.62
CA THR A 91 -0.10 -4.50 -6.28
C THR A 91 -0.72 -3.66 -5.19
N ASP A 92 -0.84 -4.24 -4.00
CA ASP A 92 -1.10 -3.50 -2.77
C ASP A 92 0.08 -2.61 -2.41
N GLY A 93 -0.22 -1.42 -1.90
CA GLY A 93 0.81 -0.47 -1.50
C GLY A 93 0.27 0.94 -1.39
N GLY A 94 1.14 1.89 -1.69
CA GLY A 94 0.83 3.30 -1.62
C GLY A 94 2.08 4.14 -1.76
N PHE A 95 2.14 5.22 -0.99
CA PHE A 95 3.28 6.11 -0.98
C PHE A 95 3.76 6.37 0.44
N TYR A 96 5.06 6.51 0.57
CA TYR A 96 5.73 6.91 1.78
C TYR A 96 5.98 8.41 1.73
N LEU A 97 5.46 9.13 2.73
CA LEU A 97 5.60 10.56 2.89
C LEU A 97 6.65 10.85 3.99
N PRO A 98 7.85 11.34 3.63
CA PRO A 98 8.87 11.71 4.61
C PRO A 98 8.45 12.92 5.45
N LYS A 99 8.93 12.97 6.70
CA LYS A 99 8.80 14.13 7.59
C LYS A 99 9.64 15.30 7.08
N ASP A 100 10.86 15.02 6.61
CA ASP A 100 11.72 16.04 5.99
C ASP A 100 11.18 16.38 4.59
N PRO A 101 10.80 17.64 4.32
CA PRO A 101 10.33 18.05 3.00
C PRO A 101 11.40 17.93 1.90
N LYS A 102 12.69 17.84 2.25
CA LYS A 102 13.79 17.66 1.30
C LYS A 102 13.97 16.20 0.85
N GLU A 103 13.52 15.25 1.66
CA GLU A 103 13.58 13.82 1.33
C GLU A 103 12.48 13.46 0.34
N PRO A 104 12.74 12.75 -0.77
CA PRO A 104 11.75 12.50 -1.81
C PRO A 104 10.62 11.60 -1.31
N VAL A 105 9.40 11.89 -1.78
CA VAL A 105 8.26 10.96 -1.66
C VAL A 105 8.60 9.68 -2.41
N LYS A 106 8.21 8.52 -1.87
CA LYS A 106 8.53 7.22 -2.46
C LYS A 106 7.26 6.42 -2.69
N ILE A 107 7.19 5.71 -3.81
CA ILE A 107 6.19 4.64 -3.97
C ILE A 107 6.70 3.41 -3.22
N TYR A 108 5.81 2.72 -2.53
CA TYR A 108 6.09 1.41 -1.97
C TYR A 108 4.97 0.43 -2.34
N ARG A 109 5.32 -0.85 -2.35
CA ARG A 109 4.37 -1.94 -2.57
C ARG A 109 4.68 -3.10 -1.66
N TYR A 110 3.67 -3.91 -1.39
CA TYR A 110 3.85 -5.21 -0.76
C TYR A 110 4.35 -6.20 -1.81
N PHE A 111 5.45 -6.89 -1.52
CA PHE A 111 5.99 -7.88 -2.43
C PHE A 111 4.99 -9.02 -2.61
N THR A 112 4.66 -9.28 -3.88
CA THR A 112 3.72 -10.28 -4.32
C THR A 112 4.14 -10.77 -5.69
N THR A 113 3.86 -12.04 -5.98
CA THR A 113 4.09 -12.64 -7.30
C THR A 113 2.80 -12.83 -8.08
N LYS A 114 1.63 -12.72 -7.41
CA LYS A 114 0.33 -12.65 -8.08
C LYS A 114 -0.16 -11.21 -8.15
N ALA A 115 -0.83 -10.89 -9.25
CA ALA A 115 -1.54 -9.64 -9.40
C ALA A 115 -2.68 -9.54 -8.37
N VAL A 116 -2.79 -8.38 -7.75
CA VAL A 116 -3.93 -8.07 -6.88
C VAL A 116 -5.02 -7.42 -7.73
N PRO A 117 -6.29 -7.85 -7.62
CA PRO A 117 -7.40 -7.16 -8.26
C PRO A 117 -7.44 -5.69 -7.85
N VAL A 118 -7.55 -4.80 -8.83
CA VAL A 118 -7.68 -3.37 -8.57
C VAL A 118 -9.08 -3.09 -8.02
N GLU A 119 -9.16 -2.74 -6.75
CA GLU A 119 -10.40 -2.28 -6.12
C GLU A 119 -10.41 -0.75 -6.12
N VAL A 120 -11.20 -0.14 -7.01
CA VAL A 120 -11.45 1.30 -7.00
C VAL A 120 -12.65 1.58 -6.10
N PRO A 121 -12.46 2.30 -4.96
CA PRO A 121 -13.56 2.62 -4.08
C PRO A 121 -14.63 3.46 -4.79
N SER A 122 -15.90 3.20 -4.45
CA SER A 122 -17.03 4.03 -4.91
C SER A 122 -16.87 5.48 -4.45
N ASP A 123 -17.52 6.41 -5.15
CA ASP A 123 -17.31 7.85 -4.94
C ASP A 123 -17.74 8.36 -3.56
N ASN A 124 -18.60 7.60 -2.88
CA ASN A 124 -19.01 7.86 -1.50
C ASN A 124 -17.99 7.38 -0.45
N VAL A 125 -16.96 6.61 -0.83
CA VAL A 125 -15.89 6.19 0.08
C VAL A 125 -14.75 7.21 0.04
N THR A 126 -14.82 8.16 0.96
CA THR A 126 -13.84 9.24 1.18
C THR A 126 -13.24 9.15 2.59
N CYS A 127 -12.28 10.01 2.92
CA CYS A 127 -11.72 10.10 4.27
C CYS A 127 -12.77 10.37 5.36
N ASN A 128 -13.85 11.11 5.04
CA ASN A 128 -14.94 11.43 5.99
C ASN A 128 -15.89 10.27 6.27
N THR A 129 -15.92 9.28 5.38
CA THR A 129 -16.76 8.08 5.51
C THR A 129 -15.97 6.86 5.96
N LEU A 130 -14.63 6.99 6.03
CA LEU A 130 -13.72 5.95 6.48
C LEU A 130 -13.51 6.11 7.99
N ALA A 131 -13.55 5.00 8.70
CA ALA A 131 -13.26 4.93 10.12
C ALA A 131 -12.41 3.70 10.40
N TYR A 132 -11.83 3.63 11.59
CA TYR A 132 -11.07 2.47 12.01
C TYR A 132 -11.50 1.95 13.37
N THR A 133 -11.33 0.65 13.57
CA THR A 133 -11.32 0.03 14.90
C THR A 133 -9.91 -0.39 15.26
N LYS A 134 -9.60 -0.34 16.56
CA LYS A 134 -8.32 -0.83 17.09
C LYS A 134 -8.64 -1.92 18.09
N GLU A 135 -8.13 -3.12 17.84
CA GLU A 135 -8.26 -4.22 18.79
C GLU A 135 -7.30 -3.98 19.96
N SER A 136 -7.84 -3.92 21.19
CA SER A 136 -7.09 -3.56 22.39
C SER A 136 -5.95 -4.54 22.70
N ALA A 137 -6.14 -5.83 22.38
CA ALA A 137 -5.18 -6.89 22.71
C ALA A 137 -4.06 -7.08 21.66
N SER A 138 -4.37 -6.86 20.38
CA SER A 138 -3.45 -7.15 19.27
C SER A 138 -2.90 -5.90 18.57
N HIS A 139 -3.43 -4.72 18.94
CA HIS A 139 -3.25 -3.45 18.22
C HIS A 139 -3.58 -3.52 16.72
N LYS A 140 -4.27 -4.57 16.28
CA LYS A 140 -4.72 -4.69 14.88
C LYS A 140 -5.72 -3.58 14.61
N VAL A 141 -5.48 -2.88 13.51
CA VAL A 141 -6.39 -1.85 13.01
C VAL A 141 -7.29 -2.49 11.96
N SER A 142 -8.60 -2.34 12.06
CA SER A 142 -9.53 -2.66 10.97
C SER A 142 -10.13 -1.38 10.40
N LEU A 143 -10.32 -1.29 9.09
CA LEU A 143 -10.88 -0.11 8.42
C LEU A 143 -12.27 -0.43 7.91
N VAL A 144 -13.21 0.47 8.17
CA VAL A 144 -14.64 0.30 7.85
C VAL A 144 -15.14 1.56 7.17
N SER A 145 -15.96 1.44 6.12
CA SER A 145 -16.63 2.59 5.50
C SER A 145 -18.14 2.60 5.74
N PHE A 146 -18.68 3.82 5.90
CA PHE A 146 -20.06 4.11 6.30
C PHE A 146 -20.83 4.84 5.20
N ALA A 147 -22.15 4.59 5.15
CA ALA A 147 -23.04 5.15 4.12
C ALA A 147 -23.06 6.69 4.12
N THR A 148 -22.95 7.26 5.32
CA THR A 148 -23.16 8.69 5.57
C THR A 148 -22.02 9.23 6.44
N ALA A 149 -21.42 10.32 5.97
CA ALA A 149 -20.43 11.08 6.74
C ALA A 149 -21.09 11.61 8.02
N GLY A 150 -20.70 11.07 9.18
CA GLY A 150 -21.29 11.42 10.47
C GLY A 150 -21.93 10.26 11.24
N ALA A 151 -22.25 9.15 10.58
CA ALA A 151 -22.78 7.95 11.25
C ALA A 151 -21.70 7.08 11.91
N VAL A 152 -20.46 7.54 11.86
CA VAL A 152 -19.28 6.94 12.50
C VAL A 152 -19.45 7.04 14.03
N GLY A 153 -20.13 6.06 14.63
CA GLY A 153 -20.37 5.95 16.07
C GLY A 153 -21.84 5.94 16.53
N GLY A 154 -22.83 5.94 15.63
CA GLY A 154 -24.26 5.91 15.98
C GLY A 154 -25.01 4.69 15.44
N ALA A 155 -26.10 4.27 16.11
CA ALA A 155 -26.91 3.10 15.75
C ALA A 155 -27.62 3.17 14.38
N THR A 156 -27.59 4.32 13.71
CA THR A 156 -28.26 4.59 12.43
C THR A 156 -27.34 4.48 11.19
N GLY A 157 -26.05 4.22 11.37
CA GLY A 157 -25.10 4.09 10.27
C GLY A 157 -25.06 2.71 9.65
N ALA A 158 -25.60 2.55 8.45
CA ALA A 158 -25.36 1.33 7.67
C ALA A 158 -23.89 1.27 7.23
N ILE A 159 -23.20 0.17 7.56
CA ILE A 159 -21.90 -0.17 7.00
C ILE A 159 -22.14 -0.52 5.52
N ILE A 160 -21.57 0.25 4.61
CA ILE A 160 -21.73 0.06 3.15
C ILE A 160 -20.51 -0.58 2.51
N GLY A 161 -19.42 -0.77 3.25
CA GLY A 161 -18.17 -1.24 2.68
C GLY A 161 -17.53 -2.39 3.41
N LYS A 162 -16.69 -3.06 2.63
CA LYS A 162 -15.79 -4.14 3.06
C LYS A 162 -14.89 -3.65 4.18
N ASN A 163 -14.59 -4.54 5.11
CA ASN A 163 -13.51 -4.30 6.04
C ASN A 163 -12.20 -4.26 5.24
N PHE A 164 -11.64 -3.08 5.07
CA PHE A 164 -10.40 -2.92 4.32
C PHE A 164 -9.23 -3.50 5.09
N SER A 165 -9.35 -4.03 6.32
CA SER A 165 -8.19 -4.51 7.08
C SER A 165 -8.37 -5.80 7.90
N SER A 166 -9.56 -6.40 7.96
CA SER A 166 -9.71 -7.72 8.61
C SER A 166 -9.36 -8.86 7.66
N GLY A 167 -8.09 -9.29 7.68
CA GLY A 167 -7.68 -10.66 7.35
C GLY A 167 -7.72 -11.10 5.88
N ASN A 168 -8.39 -10.39 4.98
CA ASN A 168 -8.45 -10.70 3.54
C ASN A 168 -7.62 -9.75 2.66
N MET A 169 -6.91 -8.79 3.27
CA MET A 169 -5.87 -8.03 2.57
C MET A 169 -4.65 -8.92 2.37
N SER A 170 -4.34 -9.20 1.11
CA SER A 170 -3.17 -9.97 0.74
C SER A 170 -1.91 -9.13 0.98
N TYR A 171 -1.25 -9.32 2.13
CA TYR A 171 0.15 -8.95 2.34
C TYR A 171 1.05 -9.82 1.45
N GLY A 172 0.86 -9.72 0.14
CA GLY A 172 1.44 -10.56 -0.90
C GLY A 172 0.83 -11.95 -1.07
N GLN A 173 0.79 -12.42 -2.32
CA GLN A 173 0.51 -13.81 -2.66
C GLN A 173 1.66 -14.40 -3.50
N ALA A 174 2.01 -15.64 -3.19
CA ALA A 174 2.91 -16.45 -4.00
C ALA A 174 2.12 -17.27 -5.04
N ALA A 175 2.48 -17.20 -6.32
CA ALA A 175 2.25 -18.31 -7.24
C ALA A 175 3.32 -19.36 -6.95
N GLY A 176 2.92 -20.62 -6.77
CA GLY A 176 3.85 -21.70 -6.44
C GLY A 176 5.01 -21.74 -7.44
N ALA A 177 6.24 -21.56 -6.95
CA ALA A 177 7.44 -21.65 -7.77
C ALA A 177 7.71 -23.11 -8.10
N GLY A 178 7.14 -23.58 -9.23
CA GLY A 178 7.15 -25.00 -9.59
C GLY A 178 7.86 -25.37 -10.90
N ALA A 179 8.32 -24.42 -11.73
CA ALA A 179 8.64 -24.76 -13.13
C ALA A 179 10.12 -24.65 -13.56
N ALA A 180 11.01 -23.98 -12.82
CA ALA A 180 12.34 -23.64 -13.36
C ALA A 180 13.53 -24.40 -12.75
N GLY A 181 13.36 -25.06 -11.60
CA GLY A 181 14.40 -25.90 -11.00
C GLY A 181 13.74 -27.12 -10.39
N GLY A 182 14.24 -28.33 -10.68
CA GLY A 182 13.66 -29.58 -10.20
C GLY A 182 13.38 -29.59 -8.69
N ALA A 183 12.63 -30.58 -8.19
CA ALA A 183 11.98 -30.57 -6.87
C ALA A 183 12.77 -29.93 -5.71
N ILE A 184 14.08 -30.15 -5.60
CA ILE A 184 14.93 -29.57 -4.55
C ILE A 184 15.24 -28.08 -4.80
N GLY A 185 15.62 -27.71 -6.02
CA GLY A 185 15.89 -26.31 -6.39
C GLY A 185 14.62 -25.46 -6.38
N GLY A 186 13.50 -26.03 -6.83
CA GLY A 186 12.19 -25.39 -6.76
C GLY A 186 11.76 -25.07 -5.32
N LEU A 187 12.02 -25.96 -4.36
CA LEU A 187 11.71 -25.73 -2.95
C LEU A 187 12.53 -24.59 -2.33
N ILE A 188 13.81 -24.48 -2.67
CA ILE A 188 14.68 -23.40 -2.15
C ILE A 188 14.22 -22.05 -2.70
N VAL A 189 13.99 -21.96 -4.02
CA VAL A 189 13.51 -20.72 -4.65
C VAL A 189 12.12 -20.35 -4.13
N ALA A 190 11.22 -21.33 -3.97
CA ALA A 190 9.91 -21.12 -3.36
C ALA A 190 10.03 -20.59 -1.92
N ALA A 191 10.93 -21.15 -1.11
CA ALA A 191 11.16 -20.70 0.26
C ALA A 191 11.68 -19.27 0.32
N ILE A 192 12.61 -18.90 -0.58
CA ILE A 192 13.13 -17.53 -0.68
C ILE A 192 12.02 -16.56 -1.08
N ILE A 193 11.24 -16.87 -2.11
CA ILE A 193 10.10 -16.04 -2.55
C ILE A 193 9.09 -15.90 -1.41
N ASN A 194 8.69 -17.01 -0.79
CA ASN A 194 7.75 -17.01 0.31
C ASN A 194 8.24 -16.20 1.52
N ALA A 195 9.55 -16.17 1.77
CA ALA A 195 10.14 -15.36 2.84
C ALA A 195 10.11 -13.85 2.54
N GLU A 196 9.90 -13.44 1.29
CA GLU A 196 9.77 -12.03 0.90
C GLU A 196 8.32 -11.58 0.71
N VAL A 197 7.39 -12.51 0.50
CA VAL A 197 5.95 -12.22 0.36
C VAL A 197 5.47 -11.40 1.55
N GLY A 198 4.85 -10.26 1.25
CA GLY A 198 4.32 -9.34 2.26
C GLY A 198 5.30 -8.37 2.86
N LYS A 199 6.58 -8.39 2.48
CA LYS A 199 7.50 -7.31 2.82
C LYS A 199 7.17 -6.05 2.02
N ILE A 200 7.37 -4.90 2.63
CA ILE A 200 7.33 -3.61 1.96
C ILE A 200 8.61 -3.48 1.14
N ILE A 201 8.46 -3.25 -0.16
CA ILE A 201 9.56 -2.98 -1.09
C ILE A 201 9.34 -1.66 -1.81
N GLY A 202 10.42 -1.06 -2.29
CA GLY A 202 10.35 0.16 -3.10
C GLY A 202 9.66 -0.07 -4.44
N GLY A 203 8.86 0.90 -4.87
CA GLY A 203 8.40 1.03 -6.26
C GLY A 203 9.46 1.67 -7.16
N LEU A 204 9.06 2.03 -8.37
CA LEU A 204 9.91 2.82 -9.25
C LEU A 204 10.17 4.21 -8.61
N PRO A 205 11.43 4.70 -8.62
CA PRO A 205 11.74 6.04 -8.12
C PRO A 205 10.97 7.11 -8.91
N ILE A 206 10.29 8.01 -8.21
CA ILE A 206 9.55 9.10 -8.85
C ILE A 206 10.55 10.09 -9.46
N LYS A 207 10.46 10.34 -10.77
CA LYS A 207 11.31 11.30 -11.48
C LYS A 207 10.70 12.70 -11.59
N GLU A 208 9.38 12.78 -11.66
CA GLU A 208 8.65 14.05 -11.81
C GLU A 208 8.50 14.77 -10.46
N SER A 209 9.02 15.99 -10.38
CA SER A 209 8.90 16.83 -9.17
C SER A 209 7.45 17.22 -8.88
N SER A 210 6.68 17.57 -9.92
CA SER A 210 5.26 17.94 -9.83
C SER A 210 4.42 16.85 -9.15
N PHE A 211 4.70 15.58 -9.44
CA PHE A 211 4.02 14.46 -8.81
C PHE A 211 4.35 14.36 -7.32
N MET A 212 5.63 14.51 -6.95
CA MET A 212 6.05 14.52 -5.54
C MET A 212 5.45 15.70 -4.79
N GLU A 213 5.46 16.90 -5.38
CA GLU A 213 4.86 18.10 -4.82
C GLU A 213 3.36 17.92 -4.61
N LYS A 214 2.66 17.31 -5.58
CA LYS A 214 1.22 17.06 -5.45
C LYS A 214 0.90 16.14 -4.28
N LEU A 215 1.67 15.07 -4.09
CA LEU A 215 1.51 14.17 -2.95
C LEU A 215 1.81 14.86 -1.61
N ARG A 216 2.78 15.78 -1.57
CA ARG A 216 3.03 16.60 -0.37
C ARG A 216 1.90 17.57 -0.08
N GLU A 217 1.39 18.25 -1.10
CA GLU A 217 0.26 19.18 -0.96
C GLU A 217 -0.96 18.46 -0.37
N LEU A 218 -1.24 17.25 -0.88
CA LEU A 218 -2.31 16.40 -0.38
C LEU A 218 -2.01 15.87 1.03
N GLY A 219 -0.76 15.51 1.32
CA GLY A 219 -0.31 15.09 2.64
C GLY A 219 -0.40 16.19 3.70
N ALA A 220 -0.18 17.45 3.33
CA ALA A 220 -0.39 18.60 4.22
C ALA A 220 -1.87 18.82 4.57
N LYS A 221 -2.79 18.35 3.71
CA LYS A 221 -4.24 18.41 3.88
C LYS A 221 -4.84 17.12 4.45
N ARG A 222 -4.02 16.22 5.01
CA ARG A 222 -4.49 14.95 5.57
C ARG A 222 -5.49 15.17 6.71
N GLU A 223 -6.51 14.33 6.75
CA GLU A 223 -7.60 14.39 7.73
C GLU A 223 -7.43 13.30 8.79
N PRO A 224 -7.71 13.54 10.07
CA PRO A 224 -7.72 12.46 11.06
C PRO A 224 -8.87 11.49 10.77
N LEU A 225 -8.58 10.18 10.83
CA LEU A 225 -9.61 9.15 10.78
C LEU A 225 -10.26 9.01 12.14
N LYS A 226 -11.57 8.75 12.14
CA LYS A 226 -12.33 8.51 13.36
C LYS A 226 -12.12 7.07 13.84
N GLN A 227 -11.76 6.92 15.11
CA GLN A 227 -11.80 5.61 15.77
C GLN A 227 -13.24 5.30 16.20
N ILE A 228 -13.70 4.07 15.98
CA ILE A 228 -14.97 3.58 16.50
C ILE A 228 -14.77 2.31 17.31
N SER A 229 -15.67 2.08 18.26
CA SER A 229 -15.84 0.81 18.93
C SER A 229 -16.96 0.05 18.20
N LEU A 230 -16.63 -1.09 17.59
CA LEU A 230 -17.67 -2.04 17.20
C LEU A 230 -18.17 -2.66 18.51
N LEU A 231 -19.40 -2.37 18.90
CA LEU A 231 -20.06 -3.11 19.98
C LEU A 231 -20.03 -4.61 19.62
N PRO A 232 -19.79 -5.52 20.57
CA PRO A 232 -19.96 -6.94 20.30
C PRO A 232 -21.37 -7.15 19.78
N ALA A 233 -21.51 -7.91 18.70
CA ALA A 233 -22.82 -8.29 18.19
C ALA A 233 -23.61 -8.88 19.37
N SER A 234 -24.69 -8.21 19.76
CA SER A 234 -25.63 -8.75 20.72
C SER A 234 -26.08 -10.10 20.19
N SER A 235 -25.64 -11.18 20.83
CA SER A 235 -26.11 -12.52 20.52
C SER A 235 -27.61 -12.54 20.83
N PRO A 236 -28.47 -12.99 19.90
CA PRO A 236 -29.89 -13.18 20.17
C PRO A 236 -30.13 -14.25 21.24
#